data_AF-A0A660YCI7-F1
#
_entry.id   AF-A0A660YCI7-F1
#
_cell.length_a   1.000
_cell.length_b   1.000
_cell.length_c   1.000
_cell.angle_alpha   90.00
_cell.angle_beta   90.00
_cell.angle_gamma   90.00
#
_symmetry.space_group_name_H-M   'P 1'
#
loop_
_entity.id
_entity.type
_entity.pdbx_description
1 polymer ?
#
loop_
_entity_poly.entity_id
_entity_poly.type
_entity_poly.pdbx_seq_one_letter_code
_entity_poly.pdbx_strand_id
1 'polypeptide(L)'
;MAAQRTITIAKPQVIEYRNGHSSRDEGLPLGNGHFGGMVFHPPGRLVFVLNHYDVYYRTLGMYARDKQGEVFGERDLPPFQLEKVEKDALEAKDTPGIIYNEVLHPSMRDEYGVIRTGNSHVVAGEITLQLREGADIADRTLTLDILTGTISFVIKSDDGVTRLEARVLPDRAVACLDLTISGRPWVETIDLSMPSIRGRAVRHGAGRTDNDTSWVTGAFHGDDESPEQGDASFQFVLAGQAGGWASESTVGEAQVRVSAPDKEGTFHWLTTVATEYDGPDLASLAEKRLQAIGKALPQEKDTHS
;
A
#
# COMPACT_ATOMS: atom_id res chain seq x y z
N MET A 1 6.72 5.67 43.44
CA MET A 1 6.93 4.41 42.71
C MET A 1 5.61 4.01 42.09
N ALA A 2 5.44 4.17 40.77
CA ALA A 2 4.22 3.78 40.09
C ALA A 2 4.22 2.26 39.89
N ALA A 3 3.19 1.58 40.38
CA ALA A 3 3.04 0.14 40.20
C ALA A 3 2.80 -0.17 38.72
N GLN A 4 3.75 -0.88 38.11
CA GLN A 4 3.66 -1.36 36.74
C GLN A 4 2.60 -2.46 36.71
N ARG A 5 1.41 -2.15 36.19
CA ARG A 5 0.34 -3.14 36.00
C ARG A 5 0.67 -4.02 34.81
N THR A 6 1.05 -5.25 35.07
CA THR A 6 1.21 -6.29 34.04
C THR A 6 -0.17 -6.76 33.59
N ILE A 7 -0.56 -6.42 32.36
CA ILE A 7 -1.77 -6.95 31.72
C ILE A 7 -1.39 -8.31 31.12
N THR A 8 -2.02 -9.39 31.59
CA THR A 8 -1.84 -10.72 31.01
C THR A 8 -2.98 -10.96 30.01
N ILE A 9 -2.66 -11.01 28.72
CA ILE A 9 -3.64 -11.35 27.68
C ILE A 9 -3.69 -12.88 27.54
N ALA A 10 -4.81 -13.49 27.91
CA ALA A 10 -4.93 -14.94 28.07
C ALA A 10 -5.16 -15.74 26.77
N LYS A 11 -5.33 -15.09 25.61
CA LYS A 11 -5.55 -15.74 24.31
C LYS A 11 -4.89 -14.97 23.16
N PRO A 12 -4.43 -15.66 22.09
CA PRO A 12 -4.00 -15.01 20.86
C PRO A 12 -5.12 -14.12 20.32
N GLN A 13 -4.81 -12.86 20.02
CA GLN A 13 -5.73 -11.96 19.34
C GLN A 13 -5.41 -12.00 17.86
N VAL A 14 -6.11 -12.87 17.14
CA VAL A 14 -5.85 -13.11 15.72
C VAL A 14 -7.11 -12.92 14.88
N ILE A 15 -6.91 -12.43 13.66
CA ILE A 15 -7.90 -12.53 12.56
C ILE A 15 -7.35 -13.57 11.59
N GLU A 16 -8.18 -14.53 11.20
CA GLU A 16 -7.70 -15.69 10.45
C GLU A 16 -8.68 -16.08 9.33
N TYR A 17 -8.14 -16.33 8.14
CA TYR A 17 -8.82 -16.96 7.01
C TYR A 17 -8.18 -18.32 6.74
N ARG A 18 -8.94 -19.41 6.93
CA ARG A 18 -8.49 -20.78 6.65
C ARG A 18 -9.10 -21.28 5.35
N ASN A 19 -8.27 -21.80 4.45
CA ASN A 19 -8.69 -22.42 3.18
C ASN A 19 -9.65 -21.56 2.34
N GLY A 20 -9.59 -20.24 2.54
CA GLY A 20 -10.42 -19.26 1.87
C GLY A 20 -9.61 -18.38 0.93
N HIS A 21 -10.32 -17.70 0.05
CA HIS A 21 -9.80 -16.52 -0.62
C HIS A 21 -10.28 -15.29 0.13
N SER A 22 -9.51 -14.22 0.04
CA SER A 22 -9.92 -12.89 0.50
C SER A 22 -9.74 -11.87 -0.60
N SER A 23 -10.71 -10.97 -0.69
CA SER A 23 -10.66 -9.79 -1.56
C SER A 23 -9.96 -8.62 -0.86
N ARG A 24 -9.75 -7.53 -1.60
CA ARG A 24 -9.18 -6.30 -1.04
C ARG A 24 -10.00 -5.75 0.14
N ASP A 25 -11.31 -5.90 0.09
CA ASP A 25 -12.23 -5.43 1.14
C ASP A 25 -12.17 -6.29 2.42
N GLU A 26 -11.62 -7.50 2.31
CA GLU A 26 -11.36 -8.45 3.39
C GLU A 26 -9.87 -8.53 3.76
N GLY A 27 -9.06 -7.60 3.24
CA GLY A 27 -7.62 -7.61 3.47
C GLY A 27 -7.28 -7.39 4.94
N LEU A 28 -6.19 -8.00 5.38
CA LEU A 28 -5.64 -7.80 6.71
C LEU A 28 -4.71 -6.58 6.71
N PRO A 29 -4.95 -5.57 7.58
CA PRO A 29 -4.13 -4.37 7.61
C PRO A 29 -2.79 -4.63 8.30
N LEU A 30 -1.76 -3.97 7.79
CA LEU A 30 -0.42 -3.90 8.38
C LEU A 30 0.12 -2.49 8.25
N GLY A 31 0.78 -1.94 9.28
CA GLY A 31 1.41 -0.64 9.17
C GLY A 31 1.94 -0.07 10.48
N ASN A 32 2.69 1.03 10.37
CA ASN A 32 3.26 1.77 11.50
C ASN A 32 2.69 3.19 11.63
N GLY A 33 1.62 3.51 10.91
CA GLY A 33 1.01 4.85 10.87
C GLY A 33 1.59 5.78 9.80
N HIS A 34 2.73 5.45 9.20
CA HIS A 34 3.34 6.21 8.10
C HIS A 34 3.47 5.38 6.81
N PHE A 35 3.85 4.10 6.94
CA PHE A 35 3.89 3.12 5.88
C PHE A 35 3.06 1.90 6.28
N GLY A 36 2.38 1.29 5.32
CA GLY A 36 1.51 0.17 5.58
C GLY A 36 0.78 -0.31 4.36
N GLY A 37 -0.24 -1.10 4.56
CA GLY A 37 -0.94 -1.75 3.48
C GLY A 37 -2.03 -2.73 3.93
N MET A 38 -2.59 -3.40 2.94
CA MET A 38 -3.58 -4.46 3.12
C MET A 38 -3.05 -5.72 2.44
N VAL A 39 -3.20 -6.86 3.11
CA VAL A 39 -2.78 -8.17 2.59
C VAL A 39 -3.98 -9.06 2.37
N PHE A 40 -4.14 -9.61 1.18
CA PHE A 40 -5.26 -10.49 0.85
C PHE A 40 -4.84 -11.57 -0.16
N HIS A 41 -5.62 -12.64 -0.20
CA HIS A 41 -5.32 -13.86 -0.96
C HIS A 41 -6.43 -14.15 -1.98
N PRO A 42 -6.44 -13.48 -3.14
CA PRO A 42 -7.29 -13.88 -4.25
C PRO A 42 -6.78 -15.22 -4.86
N PRO A 43 -7.52 -15.86 -5.78
CA PRO A 43 -7.05 -17.10 -6.41
C PRO A 43 -5.67 -16.96 -7.05
N GLY A 44 -4.80 -17.95 -6.80
CA GLY A 44 -3.46 -18.07 -7.40
C GLY A 44 -2.39 -17.07 -6.94
N ARG A 45 -2.68 -16.16 -6.01
CA ARG A 45 -1.70 -15.13 -5.59
C ARG A 45 -1.95 -14.58 -4.20
N LEU A 46 -0.92 -14.03 -3.57
CA LEU A 46 -1.02 -13.21 -2.37
C LEU A 46 -0.64 -11.76 -2.72
N VAL A 47 -1.48 -10.80 -2.36
CA VAL A 47 -1.31 -9.39 -2.75
C VAL A 47 -1.14 -8.52 -1.52
N PHE A 48 -0.12 -7.66 -1.56
CA PHE A 48 0.14 -6.58 -0.62
C PHE A 48 -0.12 -5.26 -1.34
N VAL A 49 -1.22 -4.59 -1.03
CA VAL A 49 -1.45 -3.22 -1.48
C VAL A 49 -0.75 -2.29 -0.50
N LEU A 50 0.21 -1.51 -0.97
CA LEU A 50 1.04 -0.63 -0.15
C LEU A 50 0.53 0.80 -0.19
N ASN A 51 0.56 1.44 0.96
CA ASN A 51 0.21 2.85 1.15
C ASN A 51 1.37 3.55 1.87
N HIS A 52 1.61 4.79 1.48
CA HIS A 52 2.57 5.67 2.13
C HIS A 52 1.88 7.00 2.45
N TYR A 53 2.13 7.52 3.66
CA TYR A 53 1.48 8.72 4.17
C TYR A 53 1.62 9.91 3.22
N ASP A 54 2.83 10.18 2.72
CA ASP A 54 3.08 11.30 1.81
C ASP A 54 2.37 11.12 0.47
N VAL A 55 2.37 9.89 -0.08
CA VAL A 55 1.65 9.58 -1.32
C VAL A 55 0.16 9.86 -1.15
N TYR A 56 -0.40 9.56 0.02
CA TYR A 56 -1.81 9.83 0.29
C TYR A 56 -2.10 11.33 0.47
N TYR A 57 -1.47 11.98 1.46
CA TYR A 57 -1.83 13.34 1.86
C TYR A 57 -1.40 14.41 0.85
N ARG A 58 -0.32 14.19 0.11
CA ARG A 58 0.13 15.16 -0.90
C ARG A 58 -0.73 15.10 -2.13
N THR A 59 -1.15 13.91 -2.54
CA THR A 59 -2.13 13.76 -3.61
C THR A 59 -3.46 14.41 -3.22
N LEU A 60 -3.91 14.28 -1.97
CA LEU A 60 -5.07 15.04 -1.48
C LEU A 60 -4.87 16.56 -1.53
N GLY A 61 -3.69 17.06 -1.16
CA GLY A 61 -3.36 18.49 -1.17
C GLY A 61 -3.29 19.10 -2.57
N MET A 62 -2.87 18.33 -3.58
CA MET A 62 -2.89 18.76 -4.99
C MET A 62 -4.32 18.97 -5.48
N TYR A 63 -5.23 18.07 -5.11
CA TYR A 63 -6.64 18.19 -5.51
C TYR A 63 -7.49 19.06 -4.59
N ALA A 64 -6.92 19.50 -3.47
CA ALA A 64 -7.54 20.49 -2.62
C ALA A 64 -7.40 21.90 -3.20
N ARG A 65 -6.91 22.09 -4.44
CA ARG A 65 -6.79 23.39 -5.08
C ARG A 65 -7.62 23.47 -6.35
N ASP A 66 -8.25 24.62 -6.59
CA ASP A 66 -8.97 24.87 -7.84
C ASP A 66 -8.04 25.40 -8.94
N LYS A 67 -8.62 25.70 -10.12
CA LYS A 67 -7.91 26.15 -11.32
C LYS A 67 -7.10 27.45 -11.13
N GLN A 68 -7.33 28.19 -10.05
CA GLN A 68 -6.64 29.42 -9.71
C GLN A 68 -5.59 29.21 -8.61
N GLY A 69 -5.44 27.97 -8.11
CA GLY A 69 -4.52 27.61 -7.02
C GLY A 69 -5.09 27.83 -5.62
N GLU A 70 -6.35 28.26 -5.52
CA GLU A 70 -7.06 28.52 -4.27
C GLU A 70 -7.45 27.21 -3.60
N VAL A 71 -7.29 27.12 -2.27
CA VAL A 71 -7.62 25.89 -1.55
C VAL A 71 -9.14 25.72 -1.45
N PHE A 72 -9.68 24.59 -1.89
CA PHE A 72 -11.05 24.18 -1.66
C PHE A 72 -11.34 24.16 -0.15
N GLY A 73 -12.05 25.18 0.32
CA GLY A 73 -12.31 25.45 1.74
C GLY A 73 -12.00 26.89 2.15
N GLU A 74 -11.21 27.61 1.36
CA GLU A 74 -10.97 29.06 1.48
C GLU A 74 -11.93 29.90 0.62
N ARG A 75 -12.79 29.26 -0.19
CA ARG A 75 -13.95 29.96 -0.74
C ARG A 75 -14.75 30.51 0.43
N ASP A 76 -14.99 31.83 0.41
CA ASP A 76 -15.91 32.50 1.33
C ASP A 76 -17.28 31.82 1.24
N LEU A 77 -17.48 30.79 2.07
CA LEU A 77 -18.80 30.24 2.29
C LEU A 77 -19.64 31.41 2.79
N PRO A 78 -20.80 31.69 2.16
CA PRO A 78 -21.66 32.74 2.69
C PRO A 78 -21.90 32.44 4.17
N PRO A 79 -21.81 33.46 5.04
CA PRO A 79 -21.80 33.25 6.49
C PRO A 79 -22.97 32.36 6.91
N PHE A 80 -22.66 31.28 7.62
CA PHE A 80 -23.67 30.34 8.10
C PHE A 80 -24.58 31.03 9.12
N GLN A 81 -25.83 31.25 8.76
CA GLN A 81 -26.85 31.82 9.65
C GLN A 81 -27.86 30.73 10.01
N LEU A 82 -27.71 30.17 11.21
CA LEU A 82 -28.51 29.05 11.69
C LEU A 82 -30.02 29.31 11.56
N GLU A 83 -30.47 30.51 11.94
CA GLU A 83 -31.89 30.90 11.89
C GLU A 83 -32.48 30.88 10.46
N LYS A 84 -31.68 31.28 9.48
CA LYS A 84 -32.08 31.25 8.06
C LYS A 84 -32.13 29.80 7.56
N VAL A 85 -31.14 29.01 7.91
CA VAL A 85 -31.06 27.59 7.53
C VAL A 85 -32.21 26.79 8.14
N GLU A 86 -32.55 27.01 9.41
CA GLU A 86 -33.67 26.35 10.07
C GLU A 86 -35.01 26.70 9.41
N LYS A 87 -35.19 27.98 9.06
CA LYS A 87 -36.36 28.45 8.33
C LYS A 87 -36.46 27.77 6.96
N ASP A 88 -35.39 27.83 6.17
CA ASP A 88 -35.34 27.26 4.81
C ASP A 88 -35.56 25.73 4.88
N ALA A 89 -35.05 25.04 5.90
CA ALA A 89 -35.27 23.60 6.12
C ALA A 89 -36.73 23.26 6.44
N LEU A 90 -37.37 24.08 7.28
CA LEU A 90 -38.78 23.90 7.65
C LEU A 90 -39.71 24.17 6.47
N GLU A 91 -39.41 25.18 5.65
CA GLU A 91 -40.17 25.49 4.43
C GLU A 91 -40.03 24.38 3.37
N ALA A 92 -38.86 23.74 3.32
CA ALA A 92 -38.57 22.74 2.31
C ALA A 92 -38.84 21.28 2.76
N LYS A 93 -39.24 21.06 4.02
CA LYS A 93 -39.40 19.74 4.66
C LYS A 93 -40.29 18.75 3.90
N ASP A 94 -41.31 19.26 3.20
CA ASP A 94 -42.31 18.46 2.47
C ASP A 94 -42.00 18.37 0.97
N THR A 95 -40.86 18.91 0.52
CA THR A 95 -40.44 18.92 -0.88
C THR A 95 -39.78 17.59 -1.25
N PRO A 96 -40.36 16.77 -2.15
CA PRO A 96 -39.76 15.50 -2.54
C PRO A 96 -38.43 15.69 -3.27
N GLY A 97 -37.40 14.94 -2.87
CA GLY A 97 -36.10 14.93 -3.56
C GLY A 97 -35.17 16.09 -3.22
N ILE A 98 -35.51 16.92 -2.23
CA ILE A 98 -34.62 17.99 -1.77
C ILE A 98 -33.39 17.42 -1.06
N ILE A 99 -32.20 17.82 -1.49
CA ILE A 99 -30.94 17.50 -0.81
C ILE A 99 -30.60 18.60 0.18
N TYR A 100 -29.93 18.27 1.28
CA TYR A 100 -29.59 19.24 2.33
C TYR A 100 -28.81 20.47 1.80
N ASN A 101 -28.03 20.31 0.73
CA ASN A 101 -27.31 21.41 0.10
C ASN A 101 -28.23 22.47 -0.53
N GLU A 102 -29.40 22.06 -1.02
CA GLU A 102 -30.41 22.99 -1.55
C GLU A 102 -30.96 23.91 -0.46
N VAL A 103 -30.81 23.53 0.81
CA VAL A 103 -31.26 24.27 1.98
C VAL A 103 -30.09 25.02 2.64
N LEU A 104 -28.95 24.35 2.85
CA LEU A 104 -27.80 24.93 3.54
C LEU A 104 -27.09 25.98 2.67
N HIS A 105 -26.91 25.69 1.38
CA HIS A 105 -26.16 26.52 0.44
C HIS A 105 -26.78 26.47 -0.96
N PRO A 106 -27.96 27.08 -1.19
CA PRO A 106 -28.69 26.97 -2.46
C PRO A 106 -27.89 27.43 -3.69
N SER A 107 -27.02 28.44 -3.51
CA SER A 107 -26.13 28.96 -4.56
C SER A 107 -25.02 27.99 -4.96
N MET A 108 -24.82 26.92 -4.19
CA MET A 108 -23.82 25.88 -4.42
C MET A 108 -24.48 24.51 -4.58
N ARG A 109 -25.78 24.44 -4.90
CA ARG A 109 -26.53 23.18 -5.07
C ARG A 109 -25.82 22.19 -5.99
N ASP A 110 -25.30 22.68 -7.11
CA ASP A 110 -24.62 21.89 -8.12
C ASP A 110 -23.10 21.74 -7.86
N GLU A 111 -22.60 22.38 -6.79
CA GLU A 111 -21.17 22.43 -6.44
C GLU A 111 -20.84 21.61 -5.19
N TYR A 112 -21.75 21.61 -4.21
CA TYR A 112 -21.55 20.96 -2.92
C TYR A 112 -21.79 19.45 -3.04
N GLY A 113 -20.69 18.69 -3.09
CA GLY A 113 -20.68 17.26 -3.39
C GLY A 113 -20.13 16.91 -4.79
N VAL A 114 -20.12 17.86 -5.72
CA VAL A 114 -19.48 17.73 -7.05
C VAL A 114 -18.01 18.14 -6.99
N ILE A 115 -17.69 19.17 -6.20
CA ILE A 115 -16.34 19.74 -6.07
C ILE A 115 -15.51 19.06 -4.97
N ARG A 116 -16.14 18.34 -4.04
CA ARG A 116 -15.41 17.30 -3.32
C ARG A 116 -15.25 16.14 -4.27
N THR A 117 -14.32 16.28 -5.23
CA THR A 117 -13.70 15.13 -5.87
C THR A 117 -13.18 14.29 -4.72
N GLY A 118 -13.99 13.34 -4.26
CA GLY A 118 -13.60 12.36 -3.26
C GLY A 118 -12.49 11.57 -3.92
N ASN A 119 -11.27 12.08 -3.78
CA ASN A 119 -10.16 11.59 -4.54
C ASN A 119 -9.88 10.18 -4.05
N SER A 120 -10.10 9.21 -4.94
CA SER A 120 -9.88 7.80 -4.65
C SER A 120 -8.51 7.64 -4.02
N HIS A 121 -8.47 6.87 -2.92
CA HIS A 121 -7.25 6.55 -2.20
C HIS A 121 -6.18 6.08 -3.17
N VAL A 122 -5.08 6.83 -3.19
CA VAL A 122 -3.94 6.53 -4.02
C VAL A 122 -3.05 5.57 -3.26
N VAL A 123 -2.70 4.47 -3.93
CA VAL A 123 -1.81 3.46 -3.39
C VAL A 123 -0.38 3.77 -3.85
N ALA A 124 0.59 3.46 -3.00
CA ALA A 124 2.01 3.61 -3.31
C ALA A 124 2.56 2.44 -4.14
N GLY A 125 1.74 1.41 -4.39
CA GLY A 125 2.01 0.30 -5.29
C GLY A 125 1.60 -1.04 -4.68
N GLU A 126 2.02 -2.13 -5.31
CA GLU A 126 1.69 -3.50 -4.92
C GLU A 126 2.91 -4.40 -4.91
N ILE A 127 2.94 -5.35 -3.97
CA ILE A 127 3.76 -6.56 -4.06
C ILE A 127 2.80 -7.73 -4.27
N THR A 128 3.00 -8.50 -5.33
CA THR A 128 2.20 -9.70 -5.61
C THR A 128 3.09 -10.93 -5.62
N LEU A 129 2.81 -11.90 -4.75
CA LEU A 129 3.44 -13.21 -4.77
C LEU A 129 2.57 -14.13 -5.62
N GLN A 130 3.06 -14.51 -6.80
CA GLN A 130 2.37 -15.49 -7.64
C GLN A 130 2.59 -16.88 -7.06
N LEU A 131 1.50 -17.60 -6.84
CA LEU A 131 1.56 -18.95 -6.30
C LEU A 131 1.61 -19.97 -7.44
N ARG A 132 2.35 -21.05 -7.23
CA ARG A 132 2.41 -22.16 -8.18
C ARG A 132 1.06 -22.88 -8.27
N GLU A 133 0.81 -23.49 -9.42
CA GLU A 133 -0.35 -24.35 -9.63
C GLU A 133 -0.44 -25.44 -8.53
N GLY A 134 -1.65 -25.60 -7.99
CA GLY A 134 -1.92 -26.50 -6.87
C GLY A 134 -1.88 -25.85 -5.49
N ALA A 135 -1.45 -24.59 -5.36
CA ALA A 135 -1.51 -23.88 -4.08
C ALA A 135 -2.95 -23.72 -3.55
N ASP A 136 -3.92 -23.57 -4.45
CA ASP A 136 -5.34 -23.37 -4.10
C ASP A 136 -6.05 -24.64 -3.58
N ILE A 137 -5.42 -25.82 -3.68
CA ILE A 137 -5.94 -27.08 -3.11
C ILE A 137 -5.20 -27.51 -1.83
N ALA A 138 -4.12 -26.83 -1.48
CA ALA A 138 -3.35 -27.10 -0.27
C ALA A 138 -3.99 -26.45 0.98
N ASP A 139 -3.60 -26.93 2.17
CA ASP A 139 -4.06 -26.36 3.45
C ASP A 139 -3.39 -25.00 3.67
N ARG A 140 -4.17 -23.93 3.53
CA ARG A 140 -3.71 -22.55 3.58
C ARG A 140 -4.32 -21.78 4.73
N THR A 141 -3.54 -20.90 5.33
CA THR A 141 -4.01 -20.01 6.39
C THR A 141 -3.37 -18.64 6.23
N LEU A 142 -4.20 -17.60 6.16
CA LEU A 142 -3.79 -16.19 6.25
C LEU A 142 -4.20 -15.66 7.64
N THR A 143 -3.25 -15.17 8.42
CA THR A 143 -3.45 -14.72 9.81
C THR A 143 -2.86 -13.35 10.03
N LEU A 144 -3.55 -12.50 10.79
CA LEU A 144 -2.99 -11.31 11.42
C LEU A 144 -2.92 -11.55 12.92
N ASP A 145 -1.74 -11.49 13.50
CA ASP A 145 -1.55 -11.37 14.95
C ASP A 145 -1.61 -9.89 15.33
N ILE A 146 -2.66 -9.52 16.06
CA ILE A 146 -2.95 -8.14 16.44
C ILE A 146 -1.91 -7.60 17.42
N LEU A 147 -1.35 -8.45 18.27
CA LEU A 147 -0.42 -8.01 19.32
C LEU A 147 0.99 -7.77 18.76
N THR A 148 1.42 -8.62 17.82
CA THR A 148 2.73 -8.49 17.19
C THR A 148 2.70 -7.62 15.93
N GLY A 149 1.52 -7.33 15.39
CA GLY A 149 1.39 -6.61 14.11
C GLY A 149 2.03 -7.38 12.96
N THR A 150 1.94 -8.71 12.98
CA THR A 150 2.55 -9.58 11.97
C THR A 150 1.48 -10.33 11.21
N ILE A 151 1.61 -10.35 9.88
CA ILE A 151 0.77 -11.17 9.01
C ILE A 151 1.53 -12.43 8.65
N SER A 152 0.90 -13.59 8.78
CA SER A 152 1.44 -14.88 8.37
C SER A 152 0.55 -15.50 7.30
N PHE A 153 1.15 -15.91 6.19
CA PHE A 153 0.50 -16.74 5.18
C PHE A 153 1.23 -18.07 5.08
N VAL A 154 0.53 -19.16 5.39
CA VAL A 154 1.11 -20.51 5.42
C VAL A 154 0.37 -21.39 4.42
N ILE A 155 1.12 -22.08 3.57
CA ILE A 155 0.63 -23.17 2.72
C ILE A 155 1.30 -24.47 3.19
N LYS A 156 0.50 -25.47 3.51
CA LYS A 156 0.95 -26.81 3.91
C LYS A 156 0.42 -27.86 2.94
N SER A 157 1.30 -28.77 2.58
CA SER A 157 1.03 -29.95 1.75
C SER A 157 1.85 -31.13 2.24
N ASP A 158 1.59 -32.31 1.70
CA ASP A 158 2.43 -33.49 1.95
C ASP A 158 3.89 -33.26 1.49
N ASP A 159 4.09 -32.43 0.46
CA ASP A 159 5.40 -32.08 -0.09
C ASP A 159 6.13 -30.97 0.71
N GLY A 160 5.56 -30.47 1.81
CA GLY A 160 6.19 -29.47 2.66
C GLY A 160 5.33 -28.24 2.99
N VAL A 161 5.99 -27.23 3.54
CA VAL A 161 5.42 -25.98 4.05
C VAL A 161 6.14 -24.77 3.44
N THR A 162 5.38 -23.84 2.90
CA THR A 162 5.85 -22.48 2.61
C THR A 162 5.15 -21.52 3.58
N ARG A 163 5.92 -20.69 4.28
CA ARG A 163 5.42 -19.65 5.18
C ARG A 163 5.97 -18.30 4.75
N LEU A 164 5.08 -17.32 4.64
CA LEU A 164 5.43 -15.91 4.54
C LEU A 164 5.06 -15.22 5.86
N GLU A 165 5.99 -14.46 6.43
CA GLU A 165 5.74 -13.55 7.54
C GLU A 165 6.03 -12.12 7.11
N ALA A 166 5.05 -11.23 7.28
CA ALA A 166 5.15 -9.84 6.89
C ALA A 166 4.96 -8.91 8.10
N ARG A 167 5.85 -7.93 8.22
CA ARG A 167 5.80 -6.88 9.25
C ARG A 167 6.25 -5.55 8.67
N VAL A 168 5.76 -4.45 9.21
CA VAL A 168 6.29 -3.11 8.94
C VAL A 168 7.13 -2.69 10.14
N LEU A 169 8.34 -2.19 9.88
CA LEU A 169 9.23 -1.73 10.95
C LEU A 169 8.62 -0.50 11.64
N PRO A 170 8.62 -0.43 12.98
CA PRO A 170 7.88 0.60 13.72
C PRO A 170 8.37 2.02 13.41
N ASP A 171 9.70 2.22 13.30
CA ASP A 171 10.31 3.54 13.16
C ASP A 171 10.83 3.82 11.74
N ARG A 172 10.46 2.99 10.76
CA ARG A 172 10.97 3.07 9.39
C ARG A 172 9.89 2.75 8.38
N ALA A 173 9.88 3.46 7.27
CA ALA A 173 9.00 3.18 6.13
C ALA A 173 9.47 1.93 5.34
N VAL A 174 9.62 0.79 6.02
CA VAL A 174 10.11 -0.47 5.43
C VAL A 174 9.23 -1.62 5.88
N ALA A 175 8.73 -2.39 4.91
CA ALA A 175 8.10 -3.68 5.12
C ALA A 175 9.15 -4.78 4.95
N CYS A 176 9.12 -5.78 5.83
CA CYS A 176 9.93 -6.99 5.76
C CYS A 176 9.00 -8.17 5.51
N LEU A 177 9.32 -8.96 4.49
CA LEU A 177 8.64 -10.17 4.10
C LEU A 177 9.65 -11.32 4.21
N ASP A 178 9.45 -12.21 5.18
CA ASP A 178 10.29 -13.38 5.39
C ASP A 178 9.58 -14.60 4.82
N LEU A 179 10.11 -15.15 3.73
CA LEU A 179 9.59 -16.32 3.03
C LEU A 179 10.42 -17.55 3.41
N THR A 180 9.89 -18.39 4.30
CA THR A 180 10.50 -19.65 4.72
C THR A 180 9.93 -20.83 3.95
N ILE A 181 10.79 -21.62 3.32
CA ILE A 181 10.46 -22.81 2.55
C ILE A 181 11.06 -24.03 3.23
N SER A 182 10.22 -25.04 3.47
CA SER A 182 10.62 -26.40 3.89
C SER A 182 9.87 -27.37 2.99
N GLY A 183 10.54 -28.02 2.04
CA GLY A 183 9.95 -28.82 0.98
C GLY A 183 9.57 -27.98 -0.25
N ARG A 184 8.36 -28.16 -0.78
CA ARG A 184 7.94 -27.54 -2.03
C ARG A 184 7.83 -26.00 -1.92
N PRO A 185 8.52 -25.23 -2.79
CA PRO A 185 8.40 -23.78 -2.86
C PRO A 185 7.08 -23.39 -3.54
N TRP A 186 6.10 -22.88 -2.78
CA TRP A 186 4.78 -22.56 -3.32
C TRP A 186 4.68 -21.20 -4.00
N VAL A 187 5.67 -20.33 -3.81
CA VAL A 187 5.76 -19.03 -4.48
C VAL A 187 6.64 -19.18 -5.71
N GLU A 188 6.19 -18.69 -6.85
CA GLU A 188 6.93 -18.73 -8.11
C GLU A 188 7.67 -17.41 -8.37
N THR A 189 6.97 -16.29 -8.19
CA THR A 189 7.52 -14.96 -8.46
C THR A 189 7.00 -13.94 -7.46
N ILE A 190 7.79 -12.87 -7.28
CA ILE A 190 7.47 -11.68 -6.52
C ILE A 190 7.43 -10.53 -7.51
N ASP A 191 6.24 -9.97 -7.71
CA ASP A 191 5.98 -8.87 -8.61
C ASP A 191 5.90 -7.57 -7.82
N LEU A 192 6.70 -6.58 -8.21
CA LEU A 192 6.60 -5.19 -7.76
C LEU A 192 5.90 -4.37 -8.86
N SER A 193 4.78 -3.74 -8.56
CA SER A 193 4.02 -3.02 -9.58
C SER A 193 3.33 -1.77 -9.07
N MET A 194 2.99 -0.88 -10.01
CA MET A 194 2.04 0.21 -9.78
C MET A 194 0.69 -0.18 -10.38
N PRO A 195 -0.39 -0.32 -9.59
CA PRO A 195 -1.68 -0.65 -10.14
C PRO A 195 -2.26 0.54 -10.89
N SER A 196 -3.01 0.26 -11.96
CA SER A 196 -3.77 1.28 -12.66
C SER A 196 -4.82 1.91 -11.75
N ILE A 197 -4.83 3.23 -11.66
CA ILE A 197 -5.80 3.97 -10.85
C ILE A 197 -6.90 4.49 -11.77
N ARG A 198 -8.14 4.06 -11.50
CA ARG A 198 -9.29 4.45 -12.33
C ARG A 198 -9.40 5.97 -12.42
N GLY A 199 -9.41 6.49 -13.64
CA GLY A 199 -9.57 7.91 -13.91
C GLY A 199 -8.31 8.75 -13.71
N ARG A 200 -7.13 8.14 -13.54
CA ARG A 200 -5.87 8.86 -13.37
C ARG A 200 -4.76 8.31 -14.23
N ALA A 201 -4.12 9.18 -15.00
CA ALA A 201 -2.87 8.86 -15.67
C ALA A 201 -1.75 8.89 -14.63
N VAL A 202 -1.13 7.74 -14.39
CA VAL A 202 0.08 7.62 -13.58
C VAL A 202 1.23 7.39 -14.53
N ARG A 203 2.22 8.27 -14.53
CA ARG A 203 3.48 7.97 -15.22
C ARG A 203 4.22 6.95 -14.38
N HIS A 204 4.58 5.86 -15.04
CA HIS A 204 5.33 4.78 -14.44
C HIS A 204 6.61 4.53 -15.24
N GLY A 205 7.61 4.08 -14.51
CA GLY A 205 8.82 3.49 -15.04
C GLY A 205 9.22 2.37 -14.11
N ALA A 206 10.06 1.46 -14.59
CA ALA A 206 10.60 0.39 -13.78
C ALA A 206 12.07 0.19 -14.11
N GLY A 207 12.81 -0.32 -13.14
CA GLY A 207 14.23 -0.53 -13.30
C GLY A 207 14.87 -1.27 -12.13
N ARG A 208 16.19 -1.30 -12.16
CA ARG A 208 17.04 -1.89 -11.13
C ARG A 208 18.21 -0.97 -10.87
N THR A 209 18.66 -0.93 -9.63
CA THR A 209 19.95 -0.30 -9.28
C THR A 209 21.07 -1.34 -9.29
N ASP A 210 20.79 -2.56 -8.85
CA ASP A 210 21.72 -3.69 -8.85
C ASP A 210 20.97 -5.03 -9.06
N ASN A 211 21.66 -6.15 -8.81
CA ASN A 211 21.05 -7.47 -8.94
C ASN A 211 20.01 -7.78 -7.85
N ASP A 212 20.00 -7.04 -6.76
CA ASP A 212 19.17 -7.36 -5.59
C ASP A 212 18.02 -6.36 -5.43
N THR A 213 18.13 -5.18 -6.04
CA THR A 213 17.25 -4.04 -5.82
C THR A 213 16.52 -3.64 -7.10
N SER A 214 15.20 -3.79 -7.06
CA SER A 214 14.27 -3.45 -8.14
C SER A 214 13.37 -2.30 -7.70
N TRP A 215 12.93 -1.48 -8.65
CA TRP A 215 12.06 -0.35 -8.35
C TRP A 215 11.05 -0.07 -9.46
N VAL A 216 9.94 0.52 -9.05
CA VAL A 216 8.93 1.14 -9.92
C VAL A 216 8.71 2.58 -9.47
N THR A 217 8.65 3.50 -10.43
CA THR A 217 8.34 4.92 -10.17
C THR A 217 6.84 5.15 -10.35
N GLY A 218 6.32 6.09 -9.56
CA GLY A 218 5.00 6.67 -9.78
C GLY A 218 5.09 8.19 -9.72
N ALA A 219 4.34 8.83 -10.60
CA ALA A 219 4.18 10.28 -10.58
C ALA A 219 2.69 10.63 -10.74
N PHE A 220 2.20 11.49 -9.85
CA PHE A 220 0.85 12.03 -9.89
C PHE A 220 0.89 13.47 -10.36
N HIS A 221 -0.01 13.79 -11.28
CA HIS A 221 -0.28 15.14 -11.76
C HIS A 221 -1.58 15.65 -11.16
N GLY A 222 -1.67 16.96 -10.94
CA GLY A 222 -2.95 17.61 -10.66
C GLY A 222 -3.92 17.40 -11.82
N ASP A 223 -5.23 17.49 -11.57
CA ASP A 223 -6.26 17.23 -12.59
C ASP A 223 -6.16 18.14 -13.83
N ASP A 224 -5.49 19.29 -13.69
CA ASP A 224 -5.26 20.28 -14.75
C ASP A 224 -3.79 20.35 -15.24
N GLU A 225 -2.88 19.54 -14.68
CA GLU A 225 -1.47 19.49 -15.10
C GLU A 225 -1.29 18.49 -16.24
N SER A 226 -0.85 18.96 -17.41
CA SER A 226 -0.51 18.06 -18.50
C SER A 226 0.82 17.36 -18.19
N PRO A 227 0.88 16.02 -18.24
CA PRO A 227 2.15 15.31 -18.15
C PRO A 227 3.15 15.83 -19.19
N GLU A 228 2.68 16.24 -20.37
CA GLU A 228 3.51 16.70 -21.48
C GLU A 228 4.12 18.09 -21.26
N GLN A 229 3.58 18.89 -20.33
CA GLN A 229 4.02 20.26 -20.08
C GLN A 229 5.11 20.38 -18.99
N GLY A 230 5.42 19.28 -18.29
CA GLY A 230 6.50 19.24 -17.30
C GLY A 230 6.16 19.94 -15.98
N ASP A 231 4.89 20.22 -15.73
CA ASP A 231 4.40 20.77 -14.45
C ASP A 231 4.59 19.79 -13.28
N ALA A 232 4.59 20.34 -12.07
CA ALA A 232 5.09 19.74 -10.83
C ALA A 232 4.32 18.49 -10.40
N SER A 233 4.69 17.34 -10.98
CA SER A 233 4.24 16.04 -10.50
C SER A 233 4.80 15.74 -9.12
N PHE A 234 3.97 15.27 -8.19
CA PHE A 234 4.48 14.60 -7.00
C PHE A 234 5.08 13.25 -7.41
N GLN A 235 6.34 13.02 -7.07
CA GLN A 235 7.09 11.82 -7.46
C GLN A 235 7.43 10.92 -6.27
N PHE A 236 7.36 9.62 -6.53
CA PHE A 236 7.77 8.59 -5.58
C PHE A 236 8.32 7.35 -6.29
N VAL A 237 9.09 6.57 -5.55
CA VAL A 237 9.62 5.28 -5.95
C VAL A 237 9.19 4.24 -4.93
N LEU A 238 8.60 3.16 -5.41
CA LEU A 238 8.45 1.92 -4.67
C LEU A 238 9.64 1.03 -5.04
N ALA A 239 10.42 0.59 -4.04
CA ALA A 239 11.57 -0.28 -4.26
C ALA A 239 11.48 -1.55 -3.41
N GLY A 240 11.90 -2.66 -4.00
CA GLY A 240 12.02 -3.96 -3.35
C GLY A 240 13.47 -4.46 -3.42
N GLN A 241 13.94 -5.09 -2.35
CA GLN A 241 15.27 -5.69 -2.29
C GLN A 241 15.21 -7.14 -1.80
N ALA A 242 15.83 -8.04 -2.56
CA ALA A 242 16.08 -9.42 -2.19
C ALA A 242 17.29 -9.51 -1.23
N GLY A 243 17.16 -10.27 -0.15
CA GLY A 243 18.24 -10.52 0.80
C GLY A 243 19.10 -11.71 0.39
N GLY A 244 20.29 -11.45 -0.14
CA GLY A 244 21.37 -12.45 -0.27
C GLY A 244 21.23 -13.45 -1.43
N TRP A 245 20.23 -13.31 -2.30
CA TRP A 245 20.06 -14.17 -3.46
C TRP A 245 19.75 -13.36 -4.72
N ALA A 246 20.64 -13.49 -5.71
CA ALA A 246 20.51 -12.82 -7.00
C ALA A 246 19.48 -13.53 -7.86
N SER A 247 18.24 -13.08 -7.78
CA SER A 247 17.13 -13.57 -8.60
C SER A 247 17.20 -13.03 -10.04
N GLU A 248 16.86 -13.88 -11.01
CA GLU A 248 16.47 -13.41 -12.33
C GLU A 248 15.26 -12.47 -12.20
N SER A 249 15.27 -11.39 -12.97
CA SER A 249 14.16 -10.44 -12.97
C SER A 249 13.85 -9.99 -14.38
N THR A 250 12.57 -9.79 -14.67
CA THR A 250 12.10 -9.14 -15.88
C THR A 250 11.55 -7.76 -15.55
N VAL A 251 11.99 -6.75 -16.30
CA VAL A 251 11.56 -5.36 -16.13
C VAL A 251 10.61 -5.02 -17.26
N GLY A 252 9.36 -4.71 -16.91
CA GLY A 252 8.34 -4.18 -17.80
C GLY A 252 8.25 -2.65 -17.72
N GLU A 253 7.16 -2.09 -18.23
CA GLU A 253 6.96 -0.62 -18.23
C GLU A 253 6.56 -0.07 -16.84
N ALA A 254 5.77 -0.83 -16.08
CA ALA A 254 5.21 -0.43 -14.79
C ALA A 254 5.40 -1.50 -13.69
N GLN A 255 6.24 -2.49 -13.95
CA GLN A 255 6.38 -3.68 -13.14
C GLN A 255 7.79 -4.22 -13.21
N VAL A 256 8.29 -4.72 -12.09
CA VAL A 256 9.43 -5.63 -12.05
C VAL A 256 8.95 -6.97 -11.50
N ARG A 257 9.25 -8.06 -12.19
CA ARG A 257 9.00 -9.42 -11.73
C ARG A 257 10.31 -10.05 -11.34
N VAL A 258 10.33 -10.66 -10.16
CA VAL A 258 11.51 -11.30 -9.58
C VAL A 258 11.19 -12.76 -9.30
N SER A 259 12.08 -13.67 -9.69
CA SER A 259 11.92 -15.10 -9.37
C SER A 259 12.02 -15.33 -7.86
N ALA A 260 11.07 -16.08 -7.30
CA ALA A 260 11.11 -16.48 -5.90
C ALA A 260 12.11 -17.63 -5.69
N PRO A 261 12.65 -17.80 -4.47
CA PRO A 261 13.52 -18.93 -4.13
C PRO A 261 12.88 -20.29 -4.46
N ASP A 262 13.67 -21.16 -5.08
CA ASP A 262 13.29 -22.53 -5.44
C ASP A 262 13.93 -23.60 -4.53
N LYS A 263 14.66 -23.16 -3.49
CA LYS A 263 15.31 -24.00 -2.48
C LYS A 263 14.74 -23.78 -1.08
N GLU A 264 14.95 -24.75 -0.20
CA GLU A 264 14.65 -24.61 1.22
C GLU A 264 15.52 -23.52 1.87
N GLY A 265 14.99 -22.89 2.92
CA GLY A 265 15.64 -21.79 3.64
C GLY A 265 14.69 -20.64 3.90
N THR A 266 15.21 -19.55 4.45
CA THR A 266 14.49 -18.29 4.65
C THR A 266 15.04 -17.21 3.73
N PHE A 267 14.17 -16.71 2.87
CA PHE A 267 14.43 -15.60 1.99
C PHE A 267 13.82 -14.32 2.55
N HIS A 268 14.57 -13.24 2.49
CA HIS A 268 14.13 -11.94 2.96
C HIS A 268 13.82 -11.02 1.77
N TRP A 269 12.63 -10.44 1.75
CA TRP A 269 12.25 -9.38 0.83
C TRP A 269 11.95 -8.11 1.61
N LEU A 270 12.69 -7.05 1.33
CA LEU A 270 12.50 -5.74 1.92
C LEU A 270 11.78 -4.84 0.93
N THR A 271 10.91 -3.95 1.39
CA THR A 271 10.24 -2.98 0.53
C THR A 271 10.09 -1.63 1.22
N THR A 272 10.30 -0.56 0.46
CA THR A 272 10.15 0.83 0.92
C THR A 272 9.52 1.69 -0.16
N VAL A 273 8.97 2.82 0.26
CA VAL A 273 8.62 3.93 -0.63
C VAL A 273 9.53 5.12 -0.29
N ALA A 274 10.10 5.75 -1.31
CA ALA A 274 10.81 7.03 -1.20
C ALA A 274 10.04 8.08 -2.01
N THR A 275 9.98 9.31 -1.51
CA THR A 275 9.24 10.41 -2.12
C THR A 275 10.15 11.62 -2.33
N GLU A 276 9.75 12.56 -3.18
CA GLU A 276 10.50 13.82 -3.42
C GLU A 276 10.85 14.60 -2.14
N TYR A 277 10.11 14.39 -1.04
CA TYR A 277 10.38 14.99 0.27
C TYR A 277 11.56 14.35 1.00
N ASP A 278 11.93 13.12 0.63
CA ASP A 278 13.14 12.45 1.14
C ASP A 278 14.40 13.00 0.45
N GLY A 279 14.28 13.52 -0.77
CA GLY A 279 15.36 14.14 -1.53
C GLY A 279 15.26 13.93 -3.06
N PRO A 280 16.27 14.36 -3.83
CA PRO A 280 16.18 14.42 -5.29
C PRO A 280 16.43 13.09 -6.01
N ASP A 281 17.13 12.13 -5.39
CA ASP A 281 17.47 10.83 -5.99
C ASP A 281 16.73 9.70 -5.26
N LEU A 282 15.49 9.48 -5.68
CA LEU A 282 14.54 8.58 -5.00
C LEU A 282 14.98 7.12 -5.03
N ALA A 283 15.52 6.66 -6.16
CA ALA A 283 16.01 5.29 -6.29
C ALA A 283 17.21 5.04 -5.38
N SER A 284 18.20 5.94 -5.35
CA SER A 284 19.35 5.82 -4.45
C SER A 284 18.95 5.91 -2.98
N LEU A 285 17.98 6.77 -2.63
CA LEU A 285 17.46 6.88 -1.26
C LEU A 285 16.77 5.58 -0.82
N ALA A 286 15.92 5.03 -1.67
CA ALA A 286 15.23 3.77 -1.42
C ALA A 286 16.23 2.61 -1.24
N GLU A 287 17.21 2.49 -2.14
CA GLU A 287 18.27 1.50 -2.07
C GLU A 287 19.07 1.60 -0.76
N LYS A 288 19.53 2.80 -0.38
CA LYS A 288 20.28 3.01 0.87
C LYS A 288 19.46 2.59 2.10
N ARG A 289 18.16 2.89 2.10
CA ARG A 289 17.25 2.53 3.19
C ARG A 289 17.10 1.01 3.30
N LEU A 290 16.96 0.32 2.17
CA LEU A 290 16.86 -1.14 2.11
C LEU A 290 18.18 -1.81 2.54
N GLN A 291 19.32 -1.38 1.97
CA GLN A 291 20.64 -1.91 2.32
C GLN A 291 20.99 -1.75 3.80
N ALA A 292 20.59 -0.64 4.42
CA ALA A 292 20.82 -0.41 5.85
C ALA A 292 20.09 -1.44 6.72
N ILE A 293 18.94 -1.95 6.27
CA ILE A 293 18.19 -3.02 6.94
C ILE A 293 18.72 -4.39 6.54
N GLY A 294 18.97 -4.64 5.26
CA GLY A 294 19.46 -5.93 4.76
C GLY A 294 20.78 -6.37 5.41
N LYS A 295 21.68 -5.42 5.71
CA LYS A 295 22.92 -5.67 6.46
C LYS A 295 22.69 -6.14 7.91
N ALA A 296 21.54 -5.79 8.50
CA ALA A 296 21.19 -6.17 9.87
C ALA A 296 20.36 -7.46 9.95
N LEU A 297 19.86 -7.96 8.81
CA LEU A 297 19.16 -9.23 8.76
C LEU A 297 20.15 -10.41 8.85
N PRO A 298 19.75 -11.54 9.45
CA PRO A 298 20.53 -12.77 9.41
C PRO A 298 20.81 -13.14 7.95
N GLN A 299 22.08 -13.16 7.56
CA GLN A 299 22.48 -13.64 6.25
C GLN A 299 22.54 -15.17 6.31
N GLU A 300 21.71 -15.87 5.55
CA GLU A 300 21.97 -17.29 5.29
C GLU A 300 23.30 -17.36 4.54
N LYS A 301 24.30 -18.02 5.15
CA LYS A 301 25.56 -18.28 4.46
C LYS A 301 25.24 -19.20 3.30
N ASP A 302 25.49 -18.75 2.07
CA ASP A 302 25.52 -19.63 0.91
C ASP A 302 26.48 -20.79 1.20
N THR A 303 25.93 -21.96 1.53
CA THR A 303 26.68 -23.21 1.63
C THR A 303 26.83 -23.82 0.24
N HIS A 304 27.32 -23.06 -0.74
CA HIS A 304 27.76 -23.60 -2.03
C HIS A 304 28.95 -22.81 -2.58
N SER A 305 30.14 -23.27 -2.22
CA SER A 305 31.34 -23.18 -3.06
C SER A 305 31.42 -24.43 -3.94
#